data_AF-T0VB93-F1
#
_entry.id   AF-T0VB93-F1
#
_cell.length_a   1.000
_cell.length_b   1.000
_cell.length_c   1.000
_cell.angle_alpha   90.00
_cell.angle_beta   90.00
_cell.angle_gamma   90.00
#
_symmetry.space_group_name_H-M   'P 1'
#
loop_
_entity.id
_entity.type
_entity.pdbx_description
1 polymer ?
#
loop_
_entity_poly.entity_id
_entity_poly.type
_entity_poly.pdbx_seq_one_letter_code
_entity_poly.pdbx_strand_id
1 'polypeptide(L)'
;MNIIYKRQEILYDNPRHPFSHLTIVIDEVLALSEGTNKNIKDSFFSLISQIALLGRATKVHLLLVSQRFDYQSIPVSVREQLNVLIQIGNINKKTVQFLFPDLDPEGIVIPLGKGTGLIQ
;
A
#
# COMPACT_ATOMS: atom_id res chain seq x y z
N MET A 1 14.46 3.50 8.52
CA MET A 1 14.66 2.06 8.20
C MET A 1 15.01 1.21 9.43
N ASN A 2 15.64 1.76 10.47
CA ASN A 2 16.04 0.99 11.66
C ASN A 2 14.90 0.43 12.53
N ILE A 3 13.69 1.01 12.50
CA ILE A 3 12.62 0.63 13.45
C ILE A 3 12.12 -0.79 13.20
N ILE A 4 11.82 -1.16 11.96
CA ILE A 4 11.29 -2.51 11.66
C ILE A 4 12.32 -3.57 12.05
N TYR A 5 13.58 -3.41 11.65
CA TYR A 5 14.64 -4.36 12.00
C TYR A 5 14.86 -4.47 13.51
N LYS A 6 14.90 -3.33 14.22
CA LYS A 6 15.00 -3.33 15.69
C LYS A 6 13.82 -4.05 16.34
N ARG A 7 12.61 -3.88 15.81
CA ARG A 7 11.42 -4.58 16.32
C ARG A 7 11.45 -6.07 16.00
N GLN A 8 12.00 -6.48 14.86
CA GLN A 8 12.20 -7.89 14.54
C GLN A 8 13.20 -8.55 15.50
N GLU A 9 14.29 -7.87 15.84
CA GLU A 9 15.27 -8.35 16.84
C GLU A 9 14.59 -8.54 18.20
N ILE A 10 13.78 -7.57 18.64
CA ILE A 10 13.00 -7.71 19.89
C ILE A 10 12.01 -8.89 19.82
N LEU A 11 11.38 -9.12 18.67
CA LEU A 11 10.45 -10.25 18.48
C LEU A 11 11.15 -11.60 18.48
N TYR A 12 12.43 -11.64 18.11
CA TYR A 12 13.23 -12.86 18.18
C TYR A 12 13.38 -13.32 19.64
N ASP A 13 13.66 -12.38 20.55
CA ASP A 13 13.81 -12.66 21.98
C ASP A 13 12.46 -12.77 22.72
N ASN A 14 11.49 -11.93 22.35
CA ASN A 14 10.17 -11.88 22.96
C ASN A 14 9.07 -11.75 21.87
N PRO A 15 8.54 -12.87 21.36
CA PRO A 15 7.54 -12.88 20.29
C PRO A 15 6.22 -12.18 20.64
N ARG A 16 5.95 -11.90 21.92
CA ARG A 16 4.73 -11.22 22.39
C ARG A 16 4.98 -9.78 22.84
N HIS A 17 6.16 -9.24 22.56
CA HIS A 17 6.50 -7.88 22.95
C HIS A 17 5.48 -6.87 22.36
N PRO A 18 4.82 -6.05 23.19
CA PRO A 18 3.89 -5.04 22.70
C PRO A 18 4.67 -3.88 22.08
N PHE A 19 4.36 -3.51 20.83
CA PHE A 19 4.92 -2.32 20.20
C PHE A 19 3.89 -1.19 20.14
N SER A 20 4.36 0.04 20.31
CA SER A 20 3.59 1.21 19.91
C SER A 20 3.38 1.22 18.39
N HIS A 21 2.19 1.63 17.96
CA HIS A 21 1.88 1.71 16.55
C HIS A 21 2.66 2.87 15.90
N LEU A 22 3.17 2.62 14.69
CA LEU A 22 3.73 3.65 13.82
C LEU A 22 2.99 3.57 12.49
N THR A 23 2.40 4.66 12.05
CA THR A 23 1.72 4.72 10.74
C THR A 23 2.48 5.63 9.81
N ILE A 24 2.82 5.10 8.63
CA ILE A 24 3.46 5.85 7.55
C ILE A 24 2.39 6.12 6.50
N VAL A 25 2.13 7.40 6.23
CA VAL A 25 1.18 7.85 5.21
C VAL A 25 1.96 8.53 4.10
N ILE A 26 1.75 8.07 2.86
CA ILE A 26 2.32 8.68 1.65
C ILE A 26 1.14 9.10 0.77
N ASP A 27 0.89 10.41 0.70
CA ASP A 27 -0.29 10.97 0.02
C ASP A 27 -0.22 10.84 -1.52
N GLU A 28 0.99 10.83 -2.07
CA GLU A 28 1.22 10.62 -3.49
C GLU A 28 2.49 9.80 -3.70
N VAL A 29 2.34 8.48 -3.78
CA VAL A 29 3.47 7.54 -3.89
C VAL A 29 4.19 7.66 -5.23
N LEU A 30 3.48 8.02 -6.31
CA LEU A 30 4.08 8.08 -7.64
C LEU A 30 5.06 9.24 -7.77
N ALA A 31 4.74 10.39 -7.17
CA ALA A 31 5.58 11.58 -7.19
C ALA A 31 6.97 11.35 -6.59
N LEU A 32 7.11 10.37 -5.68
CA LEU A 32 8.40 10.01 -5.08
C LEU A 32 9.29 9.15 -6.00
N SER A 33 8.72 8.59 -7.07
CA SER A 33 9.42 7.73 -8.02
C SER A 33 9.54 8.33 -9.42
N GLU A 34 8.65 9.26 -9.77
CA GLU A 34 8.61 9.90 -11.08
C GLU A 34 9.84 10.82 -11.28
N GLY A 35 10.43 10.79 -12.48
CA GLY A 35 11.62 11.59 -12.81
C GLY A 35 12.91 11.18 -12.10
N THR A 36 12.89 10.14 -11.26
CA THR A 36 14.09 9.62 -10.58
C THR A 36 14.82 8.56 -11.43
N ASN A 37 16.11 8.36 -11.18
CA ASN A 37 16.85 7.26 -11.81
C ASN A 37 16.30 5.91 -11.33
N LYS A 38 16.26 4.92 -12.23
CA LYS A 38 15.85 3.53 -11.97
C LYS A 38 16.40 2.98 -10.64
N ASN A 39 17.68 3.20 -10.32
CA ASN A 39 18.27 2.68 -9.08
C ASN A 39 17.60 3.24 -7.81
N ILE A 40 17.21 4.52 -7.85
CA ILE A 40 16.52 5.19 -6.73
C ILE A 40 15.09 4.67 -6.64
N LYS A 41 14.39 4.57 -7.77
CA LYS A 41 13.04 4.00 -7.86
C LYS A 41 12.99 2.59 -7.30
N ASP A 42 13.90 1.72 -7.74
CA ASP A 42 13.98 0.32 -7.31
C ASP A 42 14.29 0.23 -5.81
N SER A 43 15.20 1.07 -5.31
CA SER A 43 15.51 1.14 -3.87
C SER A 43 14.30 1.58 -3.05
N PHE A 44 13.59 2.62 -3.48
CA PHE A 44 12.38 3.12 -2.82
C PHE A 44 11.31 2.02 -2.72
N PHE A 45 10.99 1.34 -3.82
CA PHE A 45 9.99 0.27 -3.81
C PHE A 45 10.43 -0.97 -3.04
N SER A 46 11.73 -1.23 -2.94
CA SER A 46 12.28 -2.25 -2.04
C SER A 46 11.97 -1.93 -0.57
N LEU A 47 12.14 -0.67 -0.15
CA LEU A 47 11.78 -0.20 1.19
C LEU A 47 10.29 -0.39 1.48
N ILE A 48 9.44 0.02 0.54
CA ILE A 48 7.99 -0.13 0.66
C ILE A 48 7.59 -1.61 0.78
N SER A 49 8.20 -2.49 -0.02
CA SER A 49 7.96 -3.94 0.03
C SER A 49 8.35 -4.54 1.38
N GLN A 50 9.48 -4.13 1.95
CA GLN A 50 9.91 -4.59 3.27
C GLN A 50 8.94 -4.13 4.37
N ILE A 51 8.46 -2.88 4.31
CA ILE A 51 7.47 -2.38 5.28
C ILE A 51 6.16 -3.15 5.14
N ALA A 52 5.68 -3.38 3.91
CA ALA A 52 4.44 -4.11 3.67
C ALA A 52 4.49 -5.54 4.23
N LEU A 53 5.63 -6.24 4.03
CA LEU A 53 5.81 -7.62 4.49
C LEU A 53 6.00 -7.72 6.01
N LEU A 54 6.81 -6.84 6.60
CA LEU A 54 7.26 -6.95 8.00
C LEU A 54 6.43 -6.08 8.98
N GLY A 55 5.66 -5.15 8.45
CA GLY A 55 4.92 -4.16 9.22
C GLY A 55 3.88 -4.78 10.17
N ARG A 56 3.24 -5.88 9.75
CA ARG A 56 2.21 -6.57 10.53
C ARG A 56 2.71 -7.02 11.90
N ALA A 57 3.84 -7.75 11.93
CA ALA A 57 4.42 -8.24 13.18
C ALA A 57 5.01 -7.09 14.01
N THR A 58 5.57 -6.09 13.35
CA THR A 58 6.26 -4.97 13.99
C THR A 58 5.36 -3.78 14.33
N LYS A 59 4.03 -3.86 14.14
CA LYS A 59 3.06 -2.76 14.34
C LYS A 59 3.45 -1.47 13.60
N VAL A 60 4.03 -1.63 12.40
CA VAL A 60 4.26 -0.53 11.45
C VAL A 60 3.23 -0.65 10.34
N HIS A 61 2.38 0.35 10.22
CA HIS A 61 1.29 0.41 9.26
C HIS A 61 1.68 1.29 8.09
N LEU A 62 1.24 0.92 6.90
CA LEU A 62 1.50 1.66 5.68
C LEU A 62 0.17 2.04 5.03
N LEU A 63 0.01 3.34 4.75
CA LEU A 63 -1.09 3.89 3.98
C LEU A 63 -0.50 4.58 2.74
N LEU A 64 -0.74 3.98 1.58
CA LEU A 64 -0.30 4.49 0.29
C LEU A 64 -1.48 5.10 -0.44
N VAL A 65 -1.35 6.35 -0.84
CA VAL A 65 -2.33 7.09 -1.62
C VAL A 65 -1.65 7.50 -2.94
N SER A 66 -2.45 7.50 -4.00
CA SER A 66 -2.06 7.90 -5.34
C SER A 66 -3.27 8.36 -6.11
N GLN A 67 -3.12 9.36 -6.97
CA GLN A 67 -4.13 9.71 -7.96
C GLN A 67 -4.32 8.60 -9.01
N ARG A 68 -3.26 7.84 -9.29
CA ARG A 68 -3.25 6.79 -10.31
C ARG A 68 -2.51 5.56 -9.81
N PHE A 69 -3.20 4.43 -9.80
CA PHE A 69 -2.59 3.14 -9.61
C PHE A 69 -2.57 2.38 -10.93
N ASP A 70 -1.36 2.07 -11.39
CA ASP A 70 -1.07 1.23 -12.55
C ASP A 70 0.14 0.32 -12.30
N TYR A 71 0.48 -0.50 -13.29
CA TYR A 71 1.58 -1.46 -13.21
C TYR A 71 2.97 -0.82 -13.00
N GLN A 72 3.12 0.48 -13.22
CA GLN A 72 4.36 1.23 -12.99
C GLN A 72 4.41 1.89 -11.61
N SER A 73 3.26 1.92 -10.91
CA SER A 73 3.06 2.68 -9.67
C SER A 73 3.41 1.94 -8.39
N ILE A 74 3.03 0.66 -8.27
CA ILE A 74 3.29 -0.16 -7.10
C ILE A 74 3.64 -1.58 -7.56
N PRO A 75 4.72 -2.20 -7.04
CA PRO A 75 5.04 -3.59 -7.31
C PRO A 75 3.94 -4.55 -6.87
N VAL A 76 3.73 -5.64 -7.62
CA VAL A 76 2.76 -6.69 -7.27
C VAL A 76 2.96 -7.20 -5.84
N SER A 77 4.22 -7.38 -5.42
CA SER A 77 4.58 -7.82 -4.06
C SER A 77 4.10 -6.89 -2.96
N VAL A 78 3.95 -5.59 -3.21
CA VAL A 78 3.38 -4.65 -2.24
C VAL A 78 1.86 -4.77 -2.26
N ARG A 79 1.26 -4.77 -3.46
CA ARG A 79 -0.20 -4.81 -3.64
C ARG A 79 -0.83 -6.04 -2.97
N GLU A 80 -0.20 -7.20 -3.09
CA GLU A 80 -0.67 -8.45 -2.46
C GLU A 80 -0.58 -8.45 -0.93
N GLN A 81 0.18 -7.52 -0.32
CA GLN A 81 0.31 -7.40 1.13
C GLN A 81 -0.64 -6.34 1.73
N LEU A 82 -1.33 -5.54 0.89
CA LEU A 82 -2.27 -4.53 1.34
C LEU A 82 -3.60 -5.19 1.73
N ASN A 83 -4.01 -5.02 2.99
CA ASN A 83 -5.22 -5.65 3.53
C ASN A 83 -6.50 -4.83 3.33
N VAL A 84 -6.37 -3.55 3.03
CA VAL A 84 -7.50 -2.64 2.83
C VAL A 84 -7.21 -1.84 1.56
N LEU A 85 -8.15 -1.91 0.63
CA LEU A 85 -8.05 -1.28 -0.68
C LEU A 85 -9.20 -0.31 -0.83
N ILE A 86 -8.89 0.95 -1.12
CA ILE A 86 -9.89 2.02 -1.24
C ILE A 86 -9.73 2.71 -2.58
N GLN A 87 -10.81 2.77 -3.36
CA GLN A 87 -10.87 3.54 -4.59
C GLN A 87 -12.01 4.53 -4.53
N ILE A 88 -11.70 5.82 -4.69
CA ILE A 88 -12.70 6.90 -4.68
C ILE A 88 -12.73 7.63 -6.03
N GLY A 89 -13.86 8.27 -6.33
CA GLY A 89 -14.01 9.11 -7.52
C GLY A 89 -14.40 8.33 -8.77
N ASN A 90 -13.77 8.62 -9.91
CA ASN A 90 -14.15 8.02 -11.20
C ASN A 90 -13.73 6.56 -11.28
N ILE A 91 -14.68 5.67 -11.05
CA ILE A 91 -14.47 4.22 -11.11
C ILE A 91 -14.61 3.73 -12.55
N ASN A 92 -13.55 3.11 -13.08
CA ASN A 92 -13.56 2.47 -14.39
C ASN A 92 -13.06 1.03 -14.29
N LYS A 93 -13.55 0.15 -15.18
CA LYS A 93 -13.26 -1.30 -15.15
C LYS A 93 -11.75 -1.62 -15.10
N LYS A 94 -10.92 -0.85 -15.81
CA LYS A 94 -9.45 -1.06 -15.84
C LYS A 94 -8.80 -0.77 -14.49
N THR A 95 -9.12 0.37 -13.88
CA THR A 95 -8.58 0.79 -12.58
C THR A 95 -9.09 -0.09 -11.44
N VAL A 96 -10.37 -0.52 -11.52
CA VAL A 96 -10.95 -1.47 -10.57
C VAL A 96 -10.20 -2.79 -10.64
N GLN A 97 -10.05 -3.39 -11.82
CA GLN A 97 -9.33 -4.66 -11.95
C GLN A 97 -7.85 -4.55 -11.52
N PHE A 98 -7.23 -3.38 -11.64
CA PHE A 98 -5.87 -3.18 -11.15
C PHE A 98 -5.81 -3.26 -9.62
N LEU A 99 -6.69 -2.53 -8.94
CA LEU A 99 -6.67 -2.45 -7.48
C LEU A 99 -7.34 -3.66 -6.83
N PHE A 100 -8.47 -4.10 -7.37
CA PHE A 100 -9.31 -5.22 -6.94
C PHE A 100 -9.35 -6.30 -8.04
N PRO A 101 -8.31 -7.13 -8.17
CA PRO A 101 -8.22 -8.11 -9.26
C PRO A 101 -9.37 -9.13 -9.29
N ASP A 102 -9.91 -9.47 -8.12
CA ASP A 102 -10.97 -10.47 -7.96
C ASP A 102 -12.39 -9.86 -7.92
N LEU A 103 -12.51 -8.52 -8.04
CA LEU A 103 -13.80 -7.85 -8.01
C LEU A 103 -14.36 -7.70 -9.43
N ASP A 104 -15.53 -8.29 -9.66
CA ASP A 104 -16.34 -7.97 -10.83
C ASP A 104 -17.20 -6.74 -10.53
N PRO A 105 -16.98 -5.58 -11.19
CA PRO A 105 -17.80 -4.39 -10.98
C PRO A 105 -19.19 -4.52 -11.60
N GLU A 106 -19.50 -5.57 -12.36
CA GLU A 106 -20.82 -5.78 -12.95
C GLU A 106 -21.89 -5.91 -11.86
N GLY A 107 -22.89 -5.03 -11.93
CA GLY A 107 -23.98 -4.95 -10.94
C GLY A 107 -23.68 -4.06 -9.73
N ILE A 108 -22.46 -3.56 -9.55
CA ILE A 108 -22.14 -2.60 -8.49
C ILE A 108 -22.51 -1.18 -8.96
N VAL A 109 -23.58 -0.63 -8.37
CA VAL A 109 -23.98 0.76 -8.61
C VAL A 109 -23.23 1.67 -7.64
N ILE A 110 -22.32 2.48 -8.18
CA ILE A 110 -21.54 3.43 -7.39
C ILE A 110 -22.22 4.79 -7.45
N PRO A 111 -22.65 5.37 -6.31
CA PRO A 111 -23.32 6.65 -6.30
C PRO A 111 -22.45 7.75 -6.90
N LEU A 112 -23.07 8.69 -7.60
CA LEU A 112 -22.37 9.89 -8.08
C LEU A 112 -22.19 10.86 -6.91
N GLY A 113 -20.98 11.37 -6.71
CA GLY A 113 -20.70 12.32 -5.64
C GLY A 113 -19.23 12.38 -5.24
N LYS A 114 -18.91 13.29 -4.32
CA LYS A 114 -17.58 13.35 -3.70
C LYS A 114 -17.49 12.30 -2.60
N GLY A 115 -16.37 11.59 -2.55
CA GLY A 115 -16.14 10.55 -1.55
C GLY A 115 -16.87 9.24 -1.79
N THR A 116 -17.51 9.07 -2.96
CA THR A 116 -18.11 7.79 -3.35
C THR A 116 -17.05 6.90 -4.00
N GLY A 117 -17.19 5.58 -3.83
CA GLY A 117 -16.14 4.64 -4.21
C GLY A 117 -16.37 3.22 -3.73
N LEU A 118 -15.30 2.43 -3.78
CA LEU A 118 -15.21 1.04 -3.38
C LEU A 118 -14.22 0.89 -2.22
N ILE A 119 -14.54 0.00 -1.29
CA ILE A 119 -13.63 -0.45 -0.24
C ILE A 119 -13.74 -1.98 -0.12
N GLN A 120 -12.59 -2.64 -0.05
CA GLN A 120 -12.47 -4.08 0.19
C GLN A 120 -11.41 -4.35 1.25
#